data_AF-A0A7S0HWQ2-F1
#
_entry.id   AF-A0A7S0HWQ2-F1
#
_cell.length_a   1.000
_cell.length_b   1.000
_cell.length_c   1.000
_cell.angle_alpha   90.00
_cell.angle_beta   90.00
_cell.angle_gamma   90.00
#
_symmetry.space_group_name_H-M   'P 1'
#
loop_
_entity.id
_entity.type
_entity.pdbx_description
1 polymer ?
#
loop_
_entity_poly.entity_id
_entity_poly.type
_entity_poly.pdbx_seq_one_letter_code
_entity_poly.pdbx_strand_id
1 'polypeptide(L)'
;GLQTVLVDSISLRESSGIGPWDQSGYTKLNIWKLTEFQKLVYVDADCLVMDNMDDLFDRETKFAAAPDTFPPDRFNAGVLVIEPSQEVFDDMMSKIGLIQSYDGGDTGFLNSYFNDWFARDKASRLPFRYNALRTMYWLTQKKPGYWSAVGRIKCLHFCSFPKPWDQVPKGELEQK
;
A
#
# COMPACT_ATOMS: atom_id res chain seq x y z
N GLY A 1 -22.75 -9.76 -6.59
CA GLY A 1 -22.26 -9.88 -5.20
C GLY A 1 -20.75 -9.75 -5.20
N LEU A 2 -20.15 -9.26 -4.11
CA LEU A 2 -18.70 -9.26 -3.95
C LEU A 2 -18.21 -10.71 -3.85
N GLN A 3 -17.27 -11.10 -4.69
CA GLN A 3 -16.62 -12.41 -4.59
C GLN A 3 -15.64 -12.36 -3.42
N THR A 4 -15.79 -13.27 -2.46
CA THR A 4 -14.87 -13.42 -1.33
C THR A 4 -14.04 -14.67 -1.53
N VAL A 5 -12.72 -14.54 -1.41
CA VAL A 5 -11.78 -15.65 -1.48
C VAL A 5 -11.00 -15.69 -0.16
N LEU A 6 -11.05 -16.83 0.52
CA LEU A 6 -10.20 -17.08 1.68
C LEU A 6 -8.81 -17.48 1.18
N VAL A 7 -7.76 -16.88 1.73
CA VAL A 7 -6.37 -17.23 1.43
C VAL A 7 -5.66 -17.68 2.70
N ASP A 8 -4.73 -18.61 2.56
CA ASP A 8 -3.91 -19.06 3.67
C ASP A 8 -2.97 -17.94 4.14
N SER A 9 -2.83 -17.80 5.45
CA SER A 9 -1.92 -16.82 6.06
C SER A 9 -0.48 -17.17 5.73
N ILE A 10 0.31 -16.16 5.35
CA ILE A 10 1.76 -16.29 5.18
C ILE A 10 2.43 -15.64 6.38
N SER A 11 2.97 -16.49 7.26
CA SER A 11 3.70 -16.09 8.46
C SER A 11 5.19 -16.02 8.22
N LEU A 12 5.89 -15.24 9.05
CA LEU A 12 7.33 -15.30 9.13
C LEU A 12 7.77 -16.65 9.73
N ARG A 13 8.93 -17.18 9.27
CA ARG A 13 9.55 -18.35 9.90
C ARG A 13 10.20 -18.00 11.25
N GLU A 14 10.64 -16.75 11.40
CA GLU A 14 11.27 -16.21 12.62
C GLU A 14 10.64 -14.86 12.96
N SER A 15 10.37 -14.59 14.24
CA SER A 15 9.71 -13.37 14.70
C SER A 15 10.49 -12.11 14.27
N SER A 16 9.78 -11.16 13.65
CA SER A 16 10.28 -9.81 13.37
C SER A 16 10.41 -8.95 14.62
N GLY A 17 9.90 -9.41 15.77
CA GLY A 17 9.75 -8.63 17.00
C GLY A 17 8.59 -7.63 16.96
N ILE A 18 7.87 -7.54 15.85
CA ILE A 18 6.72 -6.65 15.65
C ILE A 18 5.47 -7.53 15.61
N GLY A 19 5.06 -7.98 16.80
CA GLY A 19 4.13 -9.09 17.03
C GLY A 19 2.93 -9.25 16.08
N PRO A 20 2.19 -8.19 15.69
CA PRO A 20 1.07 -8.32 14.77
C PRO A 20 1.44 -8.89 13.38
N TRP A 21 2.67 -8.66 12.92
CA TRP A 21 3.11 -9.03 11.57
C TRP A 21 3.75 -10.41 11.50
N ASP A 22 4.14 -10.99 12.65
CA ASP A 22 4.79 -12.31 12.69
C ASP A 22 3.88 -13.42 12.17
N GLN A 23 2.55 -13.29 12.36
CA GLN A 23 1.58 -14.32 12.02
C GLN A 23 1.00 -14.20 10.60
N SER A 24 0.93 -12.99 10.04
CA SER A 24 0.24 -12.75 8.77
C SER A 24 0.85 -11.67 7.89
N GLY A 25 2.02 -11.14 8.23
CA GLY A 25 2.62 -9.96 7.60
C GLY A 25 2.86 -10.07 6.09
N TYR A 26 2.90 -11.29 5.54
CA TYR A 26 3.06 -11.51 4.10
C TYR A 26 1.84 -12.10 3.41
N THR A 27 0.70 -12.23 4.12
CA THR A 27 -0.53 -12.79 3.52
C THR A 27 -0.98 -12.00 2.30
N LYS A 28 -0.71 -10.68 2.29
CA LYS A 28 -0.93 -9.78 1.15
C LYS A 28 -0.24 -10.23 -0.12
N LEU A 29 0.89 -10.95 -0.06
CA LEU A 29 1.60 -11.41 -1.25
C LEU A 29 0.77 -12.35 -2.13
N ASN A 30 -0.27 -12.98 -1.58
CA ASN A 30 -1.20 -13.81 -2.36
C ASN A 30 -1.86 -13.06 -3.52
N ILE A 31 -1.90 -11.72 -3.53
CA ILE A 31 -2.43 -10.94 -4.66
C ILE A 31 -1.68 -11.19 -5.97
N TRP A 32 -0.41 -11.62 -5.92
CA TRP A 32 0.36 -11.99 -7.12
C TRP A 32 -0.05 -13.34 -7.71
N LYS A 33 -0.76 -14.20 -6.97
CA LYS A 33 -1.25 -15.50 -7.45
C LYS A 33 -2.53 -15.40 -8.28
N LEU A 34 -3.19 -14.24 -8.27
CA LEU A 34 -4.45 -13.97 -8.95
C LEU A 34 -4.25 -13.79 -10.47
N THR A 35 -3.63 -14.80 -11.10
CA THR A 35 -3.19 -14.81 -12.50
C THR A 35 -4.32 -14.92 -13.51
N GLU A 36 -5.56 -15.08 -13.04
CA GLU A 36 -6.77 -14.91 -13.86
C GLU A 36 -6.98 -13.44 -14.29
N PHE A 37 -6.33 -12.49 -13.63
CA PHE A 37 -6.38 -11.07 -13.99
C PHE A 37 -5.10 -10.63 -14.69
N GLN A 38 -5.24 -9.83 -15.76
CA GLN A 38 -4.10 -9.21 -16.43
C GLN A 38 -3.46 -8.11 -15.57
N LYS A 39 -4.28 -7.38 -14.80
CA LYS A 39 -3.84 -6.26 -13.97
C LYS A 39 -4.76 -6.10 -12.77
N LEU A 40 -4.18 -5.76 -11.63
CA LEU A 40 -4.89 -5.53 -10.38
C LEU A 40 -4.54 -4.17 -9.79
N VAL A 41 -5.55 -3.52 -9.22
CA VAL A 41 -5.40 -2.40 -8.29
C VAL A 41 -5.77 -2.90 -6.92
N TYR A 42 -4.76 -3.10 -6.06
CA TYR A 42 -4.95 -3.46 -4.67
C TYR A 42 -5.10 -2.20 -3.81
N VAL A 43 -6.00 -2.26 -2.82
CA VAL A 43 -6.29 -1.19 -1.87
C VAL A 43 -6.42 -1.81 -0.48
N ASP A 44 -5.61 -1.35 0.49
CA ASP A 44 -5.69 -1.81 1.88
C ASP A 44 -7.07 -1.50 2.49
N ALA A 45 -7.52 -2.34 3.42
CA ALA A 45 -8.87 -2.26 4.01
C ALA A 45 -9.13 -0.99 4.85
N ASP A 46 -8.07 -0.27 5.22
CA ASP A 46 -8.11 1.03 5.91
C ASP A 46 -7.91 2.23 4.96
N CYS A 47 -8.13 2.03 3.67
CA CYS A 47 -8.23 3.09 2.69
C CYS A 47 -9.69 3.49 2.43
N LEU A 48 -9.89 4.78 2.13
CA LEU A 48 -11.16 5.33 1.66
C LEU A 48 -10.99 5.88 0.24
N VAL A 49 -11.64 5.24 -0.73
CA VAL A 49 -11.68 5.72 -2.12
C VAL A 49 -12.66 6.88 -2.22
N MET A 50 -12.16 8.06 -2.59
CA MET A 50 -12.89 9.33 -2.63
C MET A 50 -13.24 9.79 -4.05
N ASP A 51 -12.58 9.22 -5.06
CA ASP A 51 -12.81 9.54 -6.47
C ASP A 51 -12.44 8.33 -7.35
N ASN A 52 -12.88 8.34 -8.62
CA ASN A 52 -12.57 7.28 -9.57
C ASN A 52 -11.04 7.09 -9.73
N MET A 53 -10.60 5.83 -9.74
CA MET A 53 -9.19 5.43 -9.90
C MET A 53 -8.97 4.47 -11.07
N ASP A 54 -9.92 4.35 -12.00
CA ASP A 54 -9.85 3.36 -13.08
C ASP A 54 -8.67 3.63 -14.02
N ASP A 55 -8.22 4.88 -14.09
CA ASP A 55 -7.02 5.28 -14.82
C ASP A 55 -5.72 4.59 -14.31
N LEU A 56 -5.75 3.96 -13.13
CA LEU A 56 -4.65 3.13 -12.66
C LEU A 56 -4.48 1.84 -13.50
N PHE A 57 -5.53 1.34 -14.14
CA PHE A 57 -5.45 0.16 -15.01
C PHE A 57 -4.74 0.46 -16.35
N ASP A 58 -4.69 1.73 -16.77
CA ASP A 58 -4.03 2.14 -18.01
C ASP A 58 -2.51 2.29 -17.86
N ARG A 59 -1.95 2.09 -16.66
CA ARG A 59 -0.51 2.28 -16.41
C ARG A 59 0.32 1.18 -17.04
N GLU A 60 1.23 1.54 -17.92
CA GLU A 60 2.16 0.63 -18.60
C GLU A 60 3.32 0.21 -17.69
N THR A 61 3.03 -0.54 -16.63
CA THR A 61 4.05 -1.10 -15.72
C THR A 61 3.50 -2.34 -15.02
N LYS A 62 4.42 -3.23 -14.61
CA LYS A 62 4.10 -4.43 -13.82
C LYS A 62 3.91 -4.15 -12.34
N PHE A 63 4.43 -3.02 -11.85
CA PHE A 63 4.37 -2.64 -10.46
C PHE A 63 4.38 -1.11 -10.33
N ALA A 64 3.32 -0.56 -9.73
CA ALA A 64 3.28 0.83 -9.32
C ALA A 64 2.76 0.97 -7.89
N ALA A 65 3.28 1.97 -7.19
CA ALA A 65 2.84 2.36 -5.86
C ALA A 65 2.99 3.87 -5.71
N ALA A 66 2.34 4.45 -4.71
CA ALA A 66 2.52 5.86 -4.35
C ALA A 66 3.67 6.00 -3.33
N PRO A 67 4.39 7.14 -3.36
CA PRO A 67 5.47 7.38 -2.41
C PRO A 67 4.96 7.36 -0.97
N ASP A 68 5.77 6.80 -0.07
CA ASP A 68 5.62 7.09 1.35
C ASP A 68 6.03 8.54 1.60
N THR A 69 5.64 9.12 2.73
CA THR A 69 6.05 10.48 3.07
C THR A 69 7.42 10.50 3.75
N PHE A 70 7.73 9.48 4.56
CA PHE A 70 8.98 9.41 5.31
C PHE A 70 9.54 7.97 5.33
N PRO A 71 10.59 7.65 4.56
CA PRO A 71 11.27 8.48 3.56
C PRO A 71 10.61 8.44 2.16
N PRO A 72 10.70 9.52 1.35
CA PRO A 72 9.97 9.66 0.08
C PRO A 72 10.59 8.91 -1.10
N ASP A 73 11.76 8.31 -0.90
CA ASP A 73 12.40 7.38 -1.85
C ASP A 73 11.88 5.94 -1.70
N ARG A 74 10.97 5.72 -0.75
CA ARG A 74 10.21 4.48 -0.57
C ARG A 74 8.77 4.68 -0.99
N PHE A 75 8.10 3.58 -1.27
CA PHE A 75 6.65 3.59 -1.51
C PHE A 75 5.88 3.06 -0.32
N ASN A 76 4.62 3.44 -0.23
CA ASN A 76 3.67 2.87 0.72
C ASN A 76 2.82 1.79 0.00
N ALA A 77 2.69 0.61 0.60
CA ALA A 77 1.98 -0.50 -0.03
C ALA A 77 0.43 -0.43 0.11
N GLY A 78 -0.12 0.66 0.66
CA GLY A 78 -1.56 0.89 0.81
C GLY A 78 -2.37 0.78 -0.48
N VAL A 79 -1.77 1.23 -1.59
CA VAL A 79 -2.34 1.11 -2.93
C VAL A 79 -1.26 0.64 -3.89
N LEU A 80 -1.52 -0.48 -4.57
CA LEU A 80 -0.60 -1.09 -5.53
C LEU A 80 -1.30 -1.31 -6.87
N VAL A 81 -0.59 -1.06 -7.97
CA VAL A 81 -0.94 -1.56 -9.30
C VAL A 81 0.02 -2.68 -9.63
N ILE A 82 -0.49 -3.87 -9.94
CA ILE A 82 0.35 -5.03 -10.26
C ILE A 82 -0.14 -5.78 -11.50
N GLU A 83 0.80 -6.38 -12.21
CA GLU A 83 0.53 -7.53 -13.09
C GLU A 83 0.78 -8.81 -12.27
N PRO A 84 -0.28 -9.60 -11.96
CA PRO A 84 -0.13 -10.84 -11.21
C PRO A 84 0.82 -11.81 -11.93
N SER A 85 1.67 -12.50 -11.17
CA SER A 85 2.62 -13.47 -11.71
C SER A 85 2.99 -14.48 -10.65
N GLN A 86 2.77 -15.76 -10.96
CA GLN A 86 3.17 -16.87 -10.11
C GLN A 86 4.69 -16.89 -9.90
N GLU A 87 5.47 -16.56 -10.94
CA GLU A 87 6.94 -16.48 -10.85
C GLU A 87 7.40 -15.41 -9.86
N VAL A 88 6.78 -14.23 -9.89
CA VAL A 88 7.09 -13.13 -8.96
C VAL A 88 6.67 -13.51 -7.53
N PHE A 89 5.53 -14.19 -7.37
CA PHE A 89 5.11 -14.72 -6.07
C PHE A 89 6.12 -15.72 -5.51
N ASP A 90 6.50 -16.73 -6.29
CA ASP A 90 7.43 -17.78 -5.86
C ASP A 90 8.81 -17.21 -5.52
N ASP A 91 9.30 -16.24 -6.30
CA ASP A 91 10.55 -15.53 -6.03
C ASP A 91 10.49 -14.70 -4.74
N MET A 92 9.39 -13.96 -4.50
CA MET A 92 9.17 -13.26 -3.22
C MET A 92 9.15 -14.25 -2.05
N MET A 93 8.43 -15.36 -2.18
CA MET A 93 8.36 -16.41 -1.14
C MET A 93 9.75 -16.99 -0.83
N SER A 94 10.60 -17.17 -1.84
CA SER A 94 11.98 -17.64 -1.65
C SER A 94 12.86 -16.65 -0.89
N LYS A 95 12.51 -15.36 -0.92
CA LYS A 95 13.26 -14.26 -0.27
C LYS A 95 12.75 -13.92 1.12
N ILE A 96 11.59 -14.45 1.54
CA ILE A 96 11.11 -14.30 2.92
C ILE A 96 12.14 -14.93 3.87
N GLY A 97 12.64 -14.12 4.81
CA GLY A 97 13.70 -14.52 5.75
C GLY A 97 15.13 -14.36 5.21
N LEU A 98 15.31 -14.07 3.91
CA LEU A 98 16.60 -13.74 3.31
C LEU A 98 16.83 -12.24 3.22
N ILE A 99 15.82 -11.49 2.76
CA ILE A 99 15.87 -10.02 2.70
C ILE A 99 15.17 -9.43 3.91
N GLN A 100 15.77 -8.38 4.47
CA GLN A 100 15.23 -7.71 5.65
C GLN A 100 14.11 -6.73 5.25
N SER A 101 12.97 -6.84 5.94
CA SER A 101 11.96 -5.77 5.96
C SER A 101 12.36 -4.75 7.02
N TYR A 102 12.46 -3.46 6.65
CA TYR A 102 12.87 -2.41 7.60
C TYR A 102 11.77 -2.07 8.61
N ASP A 103 10.52 -2.41 8.34
CA ASP A 103 9.35 -2.17 9.20
C ASP A 103 8.72 -3.47 9.73
N GLY A 104 9.29 -4.62 9.38
CA GLY A 104 8.77 -5.97 9.69
C GLY A 104 7.46 -6.35 9.00
N GLY A 105 6.87 -5.44 8.20
CA GLY A 105 5.63 -5.65 7.47
C GLY A 105 5.84 -5.83 5.97
N ASP A 106 4.73 -5.82 5.23
CA ASP A 106 4.70 -5.96 3.77
C ASP A 106 5.32 -4.77 3.05
N THR A 107 5.12 -3.54 3.54
CA THR A 107 5.66 -2.33 2.90
C THR A 107 7.18 -2.37 2.90
N GLY A 108 7.82 -2.66 4.03
CA GLY A 108 9.27 -2.76 4.10
C GLY A 108 9.84 -3.90 3.26
N PHE A 109 9.19 -5.08 3.26
CA PHE A 109 9.63 -6.21 2.45
C PHE A 109 9.52 -5.90 0.95
N LEU A 110 8.39 -5.35 0.51
CA LEU A 110 8.18 -4.99 -0.89
C LEU A 110 9.17 -3.91 -1.34
N ASN A 111 9.52 -2.94 -0.49
CA ASN A 111 10.56 -1.96 -0.80
C ASN A 111 11.97 -2.58 -0.89
N SER A 112 12.25 -3.64 -0.12
CA SER A 112 13.51 -4.39 -0.23
C SER A 112 13.54 -5.25 -1.51
N TYR A 113 12.40 -5.81 -1.93
CA TYR A 113 12.27 -6.62 -3.14
C TYR A 113 12.29 -5.76 -4.42
N PHE A 114 11.49 -4.69 -4.47
CA PHE A 114 11.44 -3.70 -5.55
C PHE A 114 12.34 -2.49 -5.24
N ASN A 115 13.61 -2.76 -4.90
CA ASN A 115 14.55 -1.75 -4.39
C ASN A 115 14.90 -0.63 -5.37
N ASP A 116 14.63 -0.83 -6.66
CA ASP A 116 14.86 0.12 -7.74
C ASP A 116 13.61 0.98 -8.04
N TRP A 117 12.49 0.78 -7.33
CA TRP A 117 11.20 1.44 -7.60
C TRP A 117 11.32 2.95 -7.82
N PHE A 118 12.08 3.66 -6.98
CA PHE A 118 12.23 5.11 -7.08
C PHE A 118 12.92 5.55 -8.37
N ALA A 119 13.82 4.72 -8.90
CA ALA A 119 14.57 4.96 -10.13
C ALA A 119 13.82 4.50 -11.39
N ARG A 120 12.69 3.78 -11.25
CA ARG A 120 11.87 3.35 -12.38
C ARG A 120 11.15 4.52 -13.05
N ASP A 121 10.56 4.21 -14.20
CA ASP A 121 9.77 5.14 -14.98
C ASP A 121 8.64 5.83 -14.19
N LYS A 122 8.09 6.88 -14.79
CA LYS A 122 6.95 7.61 -14.24
C LYS A 122 5.71 6.70 -14.09
N ALA A 123 5.55 5.66 -14.90
CA ALA A 123 4.42 4.73 -14.82
C ALA A 123 4.47 3.90 -13.52
N SER A 124 5.64 3.68 -12.94
CA SER A 124 5.80 2.94 -11.69
C SER A 124 5.55 3.81 -10.44
N ARG A 125 5.51 5.14 -10.57
CA ARG A 125 5.34 6.08 -9.45
C ARG A 125 3.97 6.76 -9.51
N LEU A 126 3.05 6.29 -8.67
CA LEU A 126 1.72 6.88 -8.53
C LEU A 126 1.84 8.25 -7.85
N PRO A 127 1.08 9.27 -8.28
CA PRO A 127 0.95 10.51 -7.53
C PRO A 127 0.44 10.25 -6.11
N PHE A 128 0.92 11.01 -5.12
CA PHE A 128 0.53 10.88 -3.70
C PHE A 128 -0.99 10.83 -3.47
N ARG A 129 -1.78 11.54 -4.27
CA ARG A 129 -3.25 11.57 -4.17
C ARG A 129 -3.96 10.21 -4.34
N TYR A 130 -3.29 9.20 -4.90
CA TYR A 130 -3.82 7.82 -5.02
C TYR A 130 -3.55 6.97 -3.78
N ASN A 131 -2.76 7.46 -2.82
CA ASN A 131 -2.52 6.81 -1.52
C ASN A 131 -2.17 7.91 -0.50
N ALA A 132 -3.08 8.87 -0.31
CA ALA A 132 -2.79 10.03 0.50
C ALA A 132 -2.81 9.64 1.97
N LEU A 133 -1.66 9.66 2.63
CA LEU A 133 -1.58 9.27 4.04
C LEU A 133 -2.31 10.29 4.92
N ARG A 134 -3.35 9.86 5.64
CA ARG A 134 -4.13 10.73 6.53
C ARG A 134 -3.26 11.49 7.53
N THR A 135 -2.18 10.87 8.00
CA THR A 135 -1.21 11.50 8.92
C THR A 135 -0.72 12.85 8.40
N MET A 136 -0.54 12.98 7.08
CA MET A 136 -0.05 14.21 6.47
C MET A 136 -1.01 15.37 6.66
N TYR A 137 -2.31 15.13 6.79
CA TYR A 137 -3.26 16.20 7.04
C TYR A 137 -2.93 16.87 8.37
N TRP A 138 -2.71 16.11 9.43
CA TRP A 138 -2.38 16.64 10.75
C TRP A 138 -1.08 17.46 10.75
N LEU A 139 -0.09 17.04 9.97
CA LEU A 139 1.22 17.71 9.85
C LEU A 139 1.17 18.97 8.98
N THR A 140 0.16 19.11 8.12
CA THR A 140 0.12 20.16 7.07
C THR A 140 -1.13 21.01 7.09
N GLN A 141 -2.11 20.74 7.96
CA GLN A 141 -3.38 21.48 8.05
C GLN A 141 -3.20 22.98 8.29
N LYS A 142 -2.10 23.39 8.94
CA LYS A 142 -1.75 24.81 9.17
C LYS A 142 -1.00 25.45 7.99
N LYS A 143 -0.69 24.70 6.92
CA LYS A 143 0.04 25.17 5.74
C LYS A 143 -0.95 25.46 4.61
N PRO A 144 -1.31 26.73 4.37
CA PRO A 144 -2.25 27.07 3.32
C PRO A 144 -1.72 26.64 1.94
N GLY A 145 -2.61 26.11 1.09
CA GLY A 145 -2.28 25.71 -0.27
C GLY A 145 -1.62 24.33 -0.42
N TYR A 146 -1.21 23.66 0.66
CA TYR A 146 -0.58 22.33 0.57
C TYR A 146 -1.49 21.31 -0.11
N TRP A 147 -2.72 21.16 0.40
CA TRP A 147 -3.71 20.23 -0.16
C TRP A 147 -4.24 20.68 -1.53
N SER A 148 -4.25 21.98 -1.80
CA SER A 148 -4.54 22.51 -3.14
C SER A 148 -3.47 22.09 -4.16
N ALA A 149 -2.19 22.06 -3.76
CA ALA A 149 -1.08 21.64 -4.62
C ALA A 149 -1.04 20.11 -4.85
N VAL A 150 -1.45 19.31 -3.86
CA VAL A 150 -1.66 17.85 -4.04
C VAL A 150 -2.78 17.56 -5.05
N GLY A 151 -3.77 18.46 -5.11
CA GLY A 151 -4.95 18.31 -5.94
C GLY A 151 -5.99 17.38 -5.32
N ARG A 152 -7.01 17.02 -6.11
CA ARG A 152 -8.11 16.17 -5.64
C ARG A 152 -7.59 14.81 -5.16
N ILE A 153 -7.88 14.48 -3.91
CA ILE A 153 -7.57 13.18 -3.32
C ILE A 153 -8.47 12.12 -3.94
N LYS A 154 -7.86 11.03 -4.42
CA LYS A 154 -8.57 9.88 -4.99
C LYS A 154 -8.69 8.75 -3.99
N CYS A 155 -7.69 8.55 -3.13
CA CYS A 155 -7.73 7.60 -2.04
C CYS A 155 -7.02 8.16 -0.81
N LEU A 156 -7.70 8.11 0.34
CA LEU A 156 -7.19 8.53 1.64
C LEU A 156 -6.87 7.28 2.48
N HIS A 157 -5.64 7.15 2.93
CA HIS A 157 -5.15 5.97 3.65
C HIS A 157 -5.01 6.26 5.15
N PHE A 158 -5.74 5.51 5.98
CA PHE A 158 -5.68 5.56 7.44
C PHE A 158 -4.56 4.66 7.98
N CYS A 159 -3.35 4.83 7.45
CA CYS A 159 -2.17 4.01 7.76
C CYS A 159 -1.76 4.06 9.25
N SER A 160 -2.12 5.12 9.96
CA SER A 160 -1.81 5.37 11.36
C SER A 160 -3.02 5.20 12.30
N PHE A 161 -2.74 4.96 13.57
CA PHE A 161 -3.75 4.99 14.63
C PHE A 161 -4.29 6.42 14.85
N PRO A 162 -5.59 6.58 15.19
CA PRO A 162 -6.63 5.55 15.21
C PRO A 162 -7.06 5.13 13.81
N LYS A 163 -7.52 3.88 13.69
CA LYS A 163 -8.21 3.37 12.51
C LYS A 163 -9.65 3.91 12.45
N PRO A 164 -10.28 3.96 11.27
CA PRO A 164 -11.63 4.54 11.12
C PRO A 164 -12.73 3.89 11.97
N TRP A 165 -12.56 2.61 12.28
CA TRP A 165 -13.51 1.81 13.07
C TRP A 165 -13.22 1.84 14.57
N ASP A 166 -12.10 2.42 14.99
CA ASP A 166 -11.81 2.59 16.41
C ASP A 166 -12.74 3.65 16.98
N GLN A 167 -13.40 3.35 18.11
CA GLN A 167 -14.26 4.31 18.80
C GLN A 167 -13.43 5.32 19.61
N VAL A 168 -12.66 6.12 18.91
CA VAL A 168 -11.98 7.31 19.45
C VAL A 168 -12.86 8.53 19.14
N PRO A 169 -12.94 9.57 19.99
CA PRO A 169 -13.74 10.75 19.69
C PRO A 169 -13.39 11.28 18.29
N LYS A 170 -14.34 11.15 17.37
CA LYS A 170 -14.17 11.56 15.98
C LYS A 170 -13.94 13.08 15.97
N GLY A 171 -12.79 13.50 15.47
CA GLY A 171 -12.54 14.93 15.23
C GLY A 171 -13.50 15.47 14.15
N GLU A 172 -13.63 16.79 14.05
CA GLU A 172 -14.54 17.49 13.13
C GLU A 172 -14.42 17.08 11.63
N LEU A 173 -13.38 16.33 11.27
CA LEU A 173 -13.01 15.95 9.90
C LEU A 173 -13.58 14.60 9.44
N GLU A 174 -14.06 13.75 10.35
CA GLU A 174 -14.73 12.49 9.98
C GLU A 174 -16.24 12.68 9.76
N GLN A 175 -16.72 13.93 9.80
CA GLN A 175 -18.14 14.31 9.72
C GLN A 175 -18.50 15.11 8.44
N LYS A 176 -17.65 15.13 7.40
CA LYS A 176 -17.94 15.81 6.13
C LYS A 176 -17.93 14.88 4.93
#